data_AF-A0A4S5BVU5-F1
#
_entry.id   AF-A0A4S5BVU5-F1
#
_cell.length_a   1.000
_cell.length_b   1.000
_cell.length_c   1.000
_cell.angle_alpha   90.00
_cell.angle_beta   90.00
_cell.angle_gamma   90.00
#
_symmetry.space_group_name_H-M   'P 1'
#
loop_
_entity.id
_entity.type
_entity.pdbx_description
1 polymer ?
#
loop_
_entity_poly.entity_id
_entity_poly.type
_entity_poly.pdbx_seq_one_letter_code
_entity_poly.pdbx_strand_id
1 'polypeptide(L)'
;MSRYKSAILLLLQIAIGSLIFAIIWIRTPSLWLITLPDGVWRLLQDGFNASCCEGIADVEFVGGLILGAFFSIVIIVMLRIAKRLMARVQQTHKGTPENAHR
;
A
#
# COMPACT_ATOMS: atom_id res chain seq x y z
N MET A 1 -4.26 26.48 6.30
CA MET A 1 -4.41 25.38 7.28
C MET A 1 -4.99 24.05 6.71
N SER A 2 -5.37 23.95 5.44
CA SER A 2 -6.00 22.72 4.92
C SER A 2 -5.00 21.61 4.51
N ARG A 3 -3.85 21.97 3.93
CA ARG A 3 -2.91 20.99 3.34
C ARG A 3 -2.24 20.05 4.35
N TYR A 4 -1.93 20.51 5.56
CA TYR A 4 -1.33 19.65 6.59
C TYR A 4 -2.32 18.64 7.15
N LYS A 5 -3.61 18.97 7.27
CA LYS A 5 -4.63 18.02 7.74
C LYS A 5 -4.76 16.85 6.77
N SER A 6 -4.76 17.15 5.47
CA SER A 6 -4.77 16.12 4.43
C SER A 6 -3.49 15.28 4.43
N ALA A 7 -2.32 15.88 4.68
CA ALA A 7 -1.06 15.14 4.78
C ALA A 7 -1.04 14.21 6.01
N ILE A 8 -1.48 14.69 7.17
CA ILE A 8 -1.55 13.90 8.40
C ILE A 8 -2.53 12.73 8.23
N LEU A 9 -3.71 12.96 7.65
CA LEU A 9 -4.67 11.89 7.36
C LEU A 9 -4.08 10.83 6.42
N LEU A 10 -3.31 11.24 5.40
CA LEU A 10 -2.66 10.30 4.49
C LEU A 10 -1.59 9.48 5.20
N LEU A 11 -0.73 10.13 5.99
CA LEU A 11 0.30 9.45 6.77
C LEU A 11 -0.32 8.46 7.76
N LEU A 12 -1.39 8.88 8.45
CA LEU A 12 -2.12 8.02 9.37
C LEU A 12 -2.72 6.81 8.65
N GLN A 13 -3.27 7.00 7.45
CA GLN A 13 -3.85 5.91 6.67
C GLN A 13 -2.79 4.94 6.16
N ILE A 14 -1.61 5.42 5.77
CA ILE A 14 -0.46 4.57 5.42
C ILE A 14 0.04 3.81 6.66
N ALA A 15 0.14 4.47 7.82
CA ALA A 15 0.55 3.83 9.06
C ALA A 15 -0.42 2.71 9.46
N ILE A 16 -1.73 2.98 9.46
CA ILE A 16 -2.75 1.97 9.78
C ILE A 16 -2.75 0.84 8.74
N GLY A 17 -2.67 1.17 7.44
CA GLY A 17 -2.66 0.19 6.36
C GLY A 17 -1.44 -0.73 6.43
N SER A 18 -0.26 -0.18 6.68
CA SER A 18 0.97 -0.95 6.86
C SER A 18 0.93 -1.86 8.07
N LEU A 19 0.36 -1.40 9.18
CA LEU A 19 0.25 -2.17 10.42
C LEU A 19 -0.75 -3.32 10.28
N ILE A 20 -1.92 -3.08 9.68
CA ILE A 20 -2.89 -4.13 9.35
C ILE A 20 -2.26 -5.16 8.41
N PHE A 21 -1.57 -4.71 7.37
CA PHE A 21 -0.91 -5.60 6.43
C PHE A 21 0.15 -6.47 7.11
N ALA A 22 1.03 -5.87 7.94
CA ALA A 22 2.05 -6.62 8.67
C ALA A 22 1.44 -7.68 9.59
N ILE A 23 0.33 -7.37 10.28
CA ILE A 23 -0.38 -8.34 11.12
C ILE A 23 -0.92 -9.51 10.29
N ILE A 24 -1.58 -9.24 9.16
CA ILE A 24 -2.12 -10.30 8.29
C ILE A 24 -0.97 -11.11 7.66
N TRP A 25 0.12 -10.44 7.30
CA TRP A 25 1.34 -11.06 6.78
C TRP A 25 1.86 -12.14 7.71
N ILE A 26 2.09 -11.77 8.96
CA ILE A 26 2.63 -12.67 9.99
C ILE A 26 1.62 -13.76 10.38
N ARG A 27 0.33 -13.42 10.47
CA ARG A 27 -0.71 -14.38 10.92
C ARG A 27 -1.07 -15.42 9.87
N THR A 28 -0.91 -15.11 8.59
CA THR A 28 -1.36 -15.98 7.50
C THR A 28 -0.32 -16.11 6.39
N PRO A 29 0.86 -16.69 6.68
CA PRO A 29 1.94 -16.84 5.70
C PRO A 29 1.51 -17.61 4.45
N SER A 30 0.55 -18.55 4.57
CA SER A 30 0.03 -19.36 3.46
C SER A 30 -0.79 -18.59 2.43
N LEU A 31 -1.30 -17.40 2.77
CA LEU A 31 -2.04 -16.53 1.84
C LEU A 31 -1.12 -15.72 0.94
N TRP A 32 0.18 -15.66 1.27
CA TRP A 32 1.14 -14.84 0.56
C TRP A 32 1.97 -15.70 -0.39
N LEU A 33 1.61 -15.64 -1.66
CA LEU A 33 2.35 -16.31 -2.76
C LEU A 33 3.76 -15.73 -2.98
N ILE A 34 4.04 -14.57 -2.39
CA ILE A 34 5.33 -13.89 -2.49
C ILE A 34 6.10 -14.19 -1.21
N THR A 35 6.88 -15.26 -1.21
CA THR A 35 7.97 -15.38 -0.23
C THR A 35 9.12 -14.50 -0.71
N LEU A 36 9.70 -13.70 0.19
CA LEU A 36 10.91 -12.95 -0.17
C LEU A 36 12.02 -13.97 -0.52
N PRO A 37 12.80 -13.73 -1.58
CA PRO A 37 13.91 -14.61 -1.91
C PRO A 37 14.92 -14.65 -0.76
N ASP A 38 15.55 -15.79 -0.54
CA ASP A 38 16.48 -16.02 0.58
C ASP A 38 17.62 -14.99 0.66
N GLY A 39 18.05 -14.47 -0.48
CA GLY A 39 19.06 -13.40 -0.53
C GLY A 39 18.60 -12.10 0.14
N VAL A 40 17.31 -11.77 0.05
CA VAL A 40 16.74 -10.58 0.69
C VAL A 40 16.60 -10.81 2.19
N TRP A 41 16.21 -12.02 2.61
CA TRP A 41 16.19 -12.40 4.03
C TRP A 41 17.58 -12.33 4.66
N ARG A 42 18.61 -12.82 3.97
CA ARG A 42 20.01 -12.72 4.45
C ARG A 42 20.47 -11.28 4.59
N LEU A 43 20.20 -10.43 3.59
CA LEU A 43 20.50 -9.00 3.66
C LEU A 43 19.81 -8.31 4.84
N LEU A 44 18.56 -8.68 5.12
CA LEU A 44 17.78 -8.19 6.25
C LEU A 44 18.35 -8.70 7.58
N GLN A 45 18.67 -9.99 7.69
CA GLN A 45 19.26 -10.58 8.89
C GLN A 45 20.64 -9.97 9.21
N ASP A 46 21.49 -9.81 8.21
CA ASP A 46 22.81 -9.21 8.34
C ASP A 46 22.71 -7.71 8.69
N GLY A 47 21.76 -6.99 8.08
CA GLY A 47 21.53 -5.57 8.34
C GLY A 47 20.99 -5.29 9.74
N PHE A 48 20.19 -6.20 10.30
CA PHE A 48 19.65 -6.09 11.66
C PHE A 48 20.49 -6.83 12.72
N ASN A 49 21.61 -7.44 12.32
CA ASN A 49 22.50 -8.24 13.18
C ASN A 49 21.73 -9.29 14.02
N ALA A 50 20.69 -9.85 13.41
CA ALA A 50 19.72 -10.72 14.08
C ALA A 50 20.25 -12.16 14.14
N SER A 51 21.15 -12.44 15.09
CA SER A 51 21.75 -13.77 15.28
C SER A 51 20.94 -14.72 16.17
N CYS A 52 19.88 -14.25 16.85
CA CYS A 52 19.05 -15.03 17.78
C CYS A 52 17.56 -15.00 17.43
N CYS A 53 16.80 -15.98 17.94
CA CYS A 53 15.37 -16.22 17.63
C CYS A 53 14.44 -15.00 17.79
N GLU A 54 14.72 -14.07 18.70
CA GLU A 54 13.93 -12.82 18.84
C GLU A 54 14.15 -11.87 17.66
N GLY A 55 15.36 -11.81 17.10
CA GLY A 55 15.69 -10.90 16.01
C GLY A 55 15.00 -11.28 14.69
N ILE A 56 14.72 -12.57 14.47
CA ILE A 56 14.06 -13.03 13.24
C ILE A 56 12.61 -12.52 13.18
N ALA A 57 11.89 -12.56 14.30
CA ALA A 57 10.52 -12.06 14.38
C ALA A 57 10.44 -10.54 14.16
N ASP A 58 11.41 -9.79 14.68
CA ASP A 58 11.50 -8.34 14.47
C ASP A 58 11.78 -8.01 13.00
N VAL A 59 12.67 -8.76 12.36
CA VAL A 59 13.00 -8.59 10.94
C VAL A 59 11.80 -8.92 10.05
N GLU A 60 11.03 -9.96 10.38
CA GLU A 60 9.78 -10.29 9.69
C GLU A 60 8.73 -9.19 9.84
N PHE A 61 8.61 -8.62 11.04
CA PHE A 61 7.69 -7.50 11.31
C PHE A 61 8.07 -6.25 10.53
N VAL A 62 9.35 -5.89 10.49
CA VAL A 62 9.85 -4.77 9.69
C VAL A 62 9.63 -5.00 8.20
N GLY A 63 9.92 -6.21 7.70
CA GLY A 63 9.65 -6.58 6.31
C GLY A 63 8.16 -6.44 5.95
N GLY A 64 7.29 -6.92 6.84
CA GLY A 64 5.84 -6.77 6.71
C GLY A 64 5.39 -5.31 6.69
N LEU A 65 5.96 -4.46 7.54
CA LEU A 65 5.67 -3.02 7.56
C LEU A 65 6.09 -2.32 6.27
N ILE A 66 7.28 -2.61 5.75
CA ILE A 66 7.79 -2.02 4.51
C ILE A 66 6.90 -2.40 3.33
N LEU A 67 6.58 -3.69 3.19
CA LEU A 67 5.66 -4.18 2.15
C LEU A 67 4.26 -3.59 2.32
N GLY A 68 3.76 -3.53 3.55
CA GLY A 68 2.45 -2.96 3.85
C GLY A 68 2.36 -1.47 3.52
N ALA A 69 3.43 -0.71 3.79
CA ALA A 69 3.51 0.70 3.42
C ALA A 69 3.54 0.86 1.90
N PHE A 70 4.32 0.04 1.20
CA PHE A 70 4.38 0.03 -0.27
C PHE A 70 3.00 -0.26 -0.88
N PHE A 71 2.32 -1.33 -0.47
CA PHE A 71 0.98 -1.67 -0.95
C PHE A 71 -0.04 -0.58 -0.63
N SER A 72 0.02 0.00 0.58
CA SER A 72 -0.87 1.11 0.97
C SER A 72 -0.69 2.32 0.05
N ILE A 73 0.54 2.68 -0.28
CA ILE A 73 0.83 3.78 -1.22
C ILE A 73 0.29 3.45 -2.62
N VAL A 74 0.55 2.23 -3.12
CA VAL A 74 0.07 1.79 -4.45
C VAL A 74 -1.46 1.85 -4.51
N ILE A 75 -2.17 1.35 -3.50
CA ILE A 75 -3.63 1.39 -3.43
C ILE A 75 -4.13 2.85 -3.42
N ILE A 76 -3.54 3.72 -2.61
CA ILE A 76 -3.91 5.15 -2.55
C ILE A 76 -3.73 5.81 -3.91
N VAL A 77 -2.61 5.56 -4.59
CA VAL A 77 -2.33 6.09 -5.92
C VAL A 77 -3.36 5.57 -6.94
N MET A 78 -3.62 4.26 -6.96
CA MET A 78 -4.61 3.64 -7.84
C MET A 78 -6.00 4.21 -7.63
N LEU A 79 -6.45 4.36 -6.38
CA LEU A 79 -7.74 4.97 -6.05
C LEU A 79 -7.84 6.42 -6.53
N ARG A 80 -6.75 7.19 -6.44
CA ARG A 80 -6.72 8.57 -6.96
C ARG A 80 -6.78 8.61 -8.49
N ILE A 81 -6.07 7.70 -9.17
CA ILE A 81 -6.12 7.58 -10.62
C ILE A 81 -7.53 7.17 -11.06
N ALA A 82 -8.12 6.15 -10.42
CA ALA A 82 -9.48 5.69 -10.70
C ALA A 82 -10.52 6.81 -10.51
N LYS A 83 -10.42 7.59 -9.43
CA LYS A 83 -11.29 8.76 -9.22
C LYS A 83 -11.15 9.80 -10.35
N ARG A 84 -9.94 10.08 -10.81
CA ARG A 84 -9.69 11.01 -11.92
C ARG A 84 -10.26 10.48 -13.24
N LEU A 85 -10.14 9.18 -13.50
CA LEU A 85 -10.68 8.55 -14.70
C LEU A 85 -12.22 8.59 -14.69
N MET A 86 -12.86 8.25 -13.57
CA MET A 86 -14.33 8.32 -13.45
C MET A 86 -14.86 9.75 -13.65
N ALA A 87 -14.17 10.76 -13.11
CA ALA A 87 -14.55 12.16 -13.31
C ALA A 87 -14.49 12.57 -14.79
N ARG A 88 -13.50 12.06 -15.56
CA ARG A 88 -13.40 12.30 -17.01
C ARG A 88 -14.52 11.59 -17.78
N VAL A 89 -14.87 10.36 -17.42
CA VAL A 89 -15.97 9.60 -18.06
C VAL A 89 -17.33 10.29 -17.85
N GLN A 90 -17.57 10.88 -16.67
CA GLN A 90 -18.80 11.64 -16.43
C GLN A 90 -18.93 12.91 -17.29
N GLN A 91 -17.80 13.52 -17.68
CA GLN A 91 -17.83 14.70 -18.55
C GLN A 91 -18.15 14.33 -20.01
N THR A 92 -17.62 13.20 -20.51
CA THR A 92 -17.98 12.69 -21.84
C THR A 92 -19.45 12.32 -21.96
N HIS A 93 -20.07 11.80 -20.88
CA HIS A 93 -21.48 11.42 -20.90
C HIS A 93 -22.46 12.61 -20.84
N LYS A 94 -22.06 13.75 -20.26
CA LYS A 94 -22.86 14.99 -20.26
C LYS A 94 -22.70 15.81 -21.55
N GLY A 95 -21.68 15.52 -22.35
CA GLY A 95 -21.34 16.26 -23.57
C GLY A 95 -21.86 15.65 -24.87
N THR A 96 -22.87 14.78 -24.84
CA THR A 96 -23.57 14.36 -26.07
C THR A 96 -24.79 15.27 -26.26
N PRO A 97 -24.65 16.45 -26.90
CA PRO A 97 -25.79 17.28 -27.21
C PRO A 97 -26.70 16.56 -28.21
N GLU A 98 -27.93 16.41 -27.77
CA GLU A 98 -29.19 16.26 -28.48
C GLU A 98 -29.30 17.21 -29.70
N ASN A 99 -28.51 16.99 -30.75
CA ASN A 99 -28.55 17.78 -32.00
C ASN A 99 -28.25 16.91 -33.23
N ALA A 100 -28.83 15.71 -33.30
CA ALA A 100 -28.77 14.85 -34.49
C ALA A 100 -30.08 14.79 -35.29
N HIS A 101 -31.10 15.56 -34.92
CA HIS A 101 -32.34 15.67 -35.70
C HIS A 101 -32.84 17.12 -35.76
N ARG A 102 -32.21 17.92 -36.62
CA ARG A 102 -32.84 19.01 -37.36
C ARG A 102 -32.36 18.96 -38.79
#